data_AF-A0A652L097-F1
#
_entry.id   AF-A0A652L097-F1
#
_cell.length_a   1.000
_cell.length_b   1.000
_cell.length_c   1.000
_cell.angle_alpha   90.00
_cell.angle_beta   90.00
_cell.angle_gamma   90.00
#
_symmetry.space_group_name_H-M   'P 1'
#
loop_
_entity.id
_entity.type
_entity.pdbx_description
1 polymer ?
#
loop_
_entity_poly.entity_id
_entity_poly.type
_entity_poly.pdbx_seq_one_letter_code
_entity_poly.pdbx_strand_id
1 'polypeptide(L)' 'MDKRSLEYLAGRFREAETRTEILRVELAEAIRQAAADELPQKDICEATGYTRQQVRRIVLAAAEDEATPET' A
#
# COMPACT_ATOMS: atom_id res chain seq x y z
N MET A 1 18.36 28.96 8.44
CA MET A 1 18.26 27.53 8.82
C MET A 1 19.68 27.01 8.96
N ASP A 2 20.02 26.36 10.06
CA ASP A 2 21.39 25.86 10.32
C ASP A 2 21.54 24.39 9.88
N LYS A 3 22.79 23.91 9.78
CA LYS A 3 23.06 22.54 9.30
C LYS A 3 22.41 21.47 10.18
N ARG A 4 22.38 21.68 11.50
CA ARG A 4 21.81 20.74 12.48
C ARG A 4 20.29 20.61 12.33
N SER A 5 19.57 21.72 12.10
CA SER A 5 18.13 21.69 11.82
C SER A 5 17.80 21.01 10.49
N LEU A 6 18.64 21.18 9.46
CA LEU A 6 18.47 20.47 8.19
C LEU A 6 18.70 18.95 8.33
N GLU A 7 19.76 18.53 9.04
CA GLU A 7 20.04 17.11 9.32
C GLU A 7 18.89 16.46 10.11
N TYR A 8 18.36 17.17 11.10
CA TYR A 8 17.20 16.71 11.87
C TYR A 8 15.96 16.51 11.00
N LEU A 9 15.60 17.49 10.16
CA LEU A 9 14.45 17.37 9.27
C LEU A 9 14.63 16.26 8.22
N ALA A 10 15.84 16.10 7.68
CA ALA A 10 16.15 15.03 6.74
C ALA A 10 16.00 13.65 7.39
N GLY A 11 16.36 13.51 8.67
CA GLY A 11 16.12 12.28 9.44
C GLY A 11 14.63 11.98 9.57
N ARG A 12 13.85 12.96 10.02
CA ARG A 12 12.38 12.83 10.17
C ARG A 12 11.67 12.51 8.87
N PHE A 13 12.14 13.09 7.76
CA PHE A 13 11.60 12.81 6.44
C PHE A 13 11.81 11.34 6.06
N ARG A 14 13.03 10.80 6.18
CA ARG A 14 13.32 9.39 5.89
C ARG A 14 12.54 8.44 6.78
N GLU A 15 12.41 8.74 8.08
CA GLU A 15 11.58 7.94 8.99
C GLU A 15 10.11 7.90 8.55
N ALA A 16 9.57 9.03 8.10
CA ALA A 16 8.21 9.11 7.58
C ALA A 16 8.07 8.35 6.25
N GLU A 17 9.06 8.42 5.35
CA GLU A 17 9.09 7.64 4.12
C GLU A 17 9.05 6.13 4.41
N THR A 18 9.95 5.63 5.27
CA THR A 18 9.99 4.21 5.64
C THR A 18 8.67 3.75 6.25
N ARG A 19 8.09 4.55 7.17
CA ARG A 19 6.78 4.21 7.75
C ARG A 19 5.67 4.20 6.70
N THR A 20 5.72 5.12 5.74
CA THR A 20 4.73 5.19 4.65
C THR A 20 4.84 3.97 3.73
N GLU A 21 6.04 3.49 3.45
CA GLU A 21 6.25 2.27 2.66
C GLU A 21 5.64 1.04 3.34
N ILE A 22 5.87 0.87 4.65
CA ILE A 22 5.26 -0.23 5.43
C ILE A 22 3.73 -0.16 5.35
N LEU A 23 3.15 1.01 5.62
CA LEU A 23 1.69 1.19 5.59
C LEU A 23 1.09 0.95 4.19
N ARG A 24 1.83 1.22 3.11
CA ARG A 24 1.37 0.91 1.74
C ARG A 24 1.26 -0.59 1.50
N VAL A 25 2.20 -1.38 2.02
CA VAL A 25 2.17 -2.84 1.92
C VAL A 25 0.98 -3.41 2.71
N GLU A 26 0.83 -2.97 3.96
CA GLU A 26 -0.29 -3.38 4.83
C GLU A 26 -1.65 -3.01 4.23
N LEU A 27 -1.78 -1.81 3.67
CA LEU A 27 -3.01 -1.38 2.98
C LEU A 27 -3.30 -2.25 1.76
N ALA A 28 -2.27 -2.58 0.96
CA ALA A 28 -2.44 -3.45 -0.19
C ALA A 28 -2.92 -4.85 0.22
N GLU A 29 -2.39 -5.39 1.31
CA GLU A 29 -2.84 -6.66 1.89
C GLU A 29 -4.28 -6.61 2.38
N ALA A 30 -4.66 -5.56 3.12
CA ALA A 30 -6.03 -5.36 3.57
C ALA A 30 -7.02 -5.24 2.39
N ILE A 31 -6.63 -4.57 1.30
CA ILE A 31 -7.43 -4.49 0.07
C ILE A 31 -7.65 -5.88 -0.54
N ARG A 32 -6.61 -6.72 -0.57
CA ARG A 32 -6.73 -8.09 -1.10
C ARG A 32 -7.62 -8.95 -0.24
N GLN A 33 -7.45 -8.89 1.08
CA GLN A 33 -8.31 -9.63 1.99
C GLN A 33 -9.77 -9.22 1.85
N ALA A 34 -10.06 -7.91 1.80
CA ALA A 34 -11.43 -7.44 1.58
C ALA A 34 -12.02 -7.93 0.25
N ALA A 35 -11.21 -8.00 -0.81
CA ALA A 35 -11.66 -8.54 -2.09
C ALA A 35 -11.92 -10.07 -2.01
N ALA A 36 -11.09 -10.82 -1.28
CA ALA A 36 -11.28 -12.25 -1.03
C ALA A 36 -12.51 -12.54 -0.16
N ASP A 37 -12.85 -11.63 0.76
CA ASP A 37 -14.07 -11.66 1.56
C ASP A 37 -15.32 -11.19 0.78
N GLU A 38 -15.22 -11.13 -0.55
CA GLU A 38 -16.28 -10.74 -1.49
C GLU A 38 -16.86 -9.34 -1.25
N LEU A 39 -16.11 -8.45 -0.59
CA LEU A 39 -16.55 -7.08 -0.35
C LEU A 39 -16.68 -6.34 -1.69
N PRO A 40 -17.78 -5.60 -1.95
CA PRO A 40 -17.96 -4.90 -3.20
C PRO A 40 -16.82 -3.93 -3.48
N GLN A 41 -16.27 -3.95 -4.71
CA GLN A 41 -15.16 -3.07 -5.09
C GLN A 41 -15.49 -1.58 -4.87
N LYS A 42 -16.76 -1.19 -4.96
CA LYS A 42 -17.22 0.17 -4.65
C LYS A 42 -16.88 0.56 -3.20
N ASP A 43 -17.17 -0.33 -2.25
CA ASP A 43 -16.99 -0.06 -0.81
C ASP A 43 -15.50 -0.02 -0.47
N ILE A 44 -14.69 -0.87 -1.11
CA ILE A 44 -13.22 -0.82 -1.00
C ILE A 44 -12.67 0.52 -1.52
N CYS A 45 -13.19 1.02 -2.66
CA CYS A 45 -12.77 2.32 -3.19
C CYS A 45 -13.16 3.47 -2.25
N GLU A 46 -14.35 3.43 -1.67
CA GLU A 46 -14.83 4.44 -0.73
C GLU A 46 -14.00 4.47 0.56
N ALA A 47 -13.65 3.30 1.12
CA ALA A 47 -12.86 3.20 2.35
C ALA A 47 -11.39 3.61 2.16
N THR A 48 -10.80 3.31 1.00
CA THR A 48 -9.36 3.54 0.75
C THR A 48 -9.06 4.85 0.04
N GLY A 49 -10.05 5.46 -0.60
CA GLY A 49 -9.88 6.61 -1.49
C GLY A 49 -9.19 6.27 -2.83
N TYR A 50 -8.96 4.99 -3.11
CA TYR A 50 -8.36 4.55 -4.37
C TYR A 50 -9.40 4.47 -5.49
N THR A 51 -8.92 4.68 -6.70
CA THR A 51 -9.72 4.43 -7.90
C THR A 51 -9.97 2.94 -8.09
N ARG A 52 -11.06 2.58 -8.79
CA ARG A 52 -11.35 1.18 -9.17
C ARG A 52 -10.20 0.51 -9.90
N GLN A 53 -9.49 1.25 -10.75
CA GLN A 53 -8.33 0.73 -11.48
C GLN A 53 -7.16 0.40 -10.53
N GLN A 54 -6.89 1.24 -9.54
CA GLN A 54 -5.86 0.97 -8.53
C GLN A 54 -6.21 -0.24 -7.68
N VAL A 55 -7.44 -0.32 -7.17
CA VAL A 55 -7.92 -1.48 -6.42
C VAL A 55 -7.80 -2.75 -7.25
N ARG A 56 -8.26 -2.73 -8.52
CA ARG A 56 -8.12 -3.88 -9.44
C ARG A 56 -6.66 -4.31 -9.62
N ARG A 57 -5.72 -3.38 -9.81
CA ARG A 57 -4.29 -3.70 -9.96
C ARG A 57 -3.73 -4.37 -8.70
N ILE A 58 -4.09 -3.88 -7.51
CA ILE A 58 -3.63 -4.44 -6.23
C ILE A 58 -4.15 -5.87 -6.03
N VAL A 59 -5.41 -6.11 -6.35
CA VAL A 59 -6.03 -7.44 -6.24
C VAL A 59 -5.40 -8.43 -7.23
N LEU A 60 -5.19 -8.01 -8.48
CA LEU A 60 -4.61 -8.88 -9.53
C LEU A 60 -3.12 -9.18 -9.31
N ALA A 61 -2.34 -8.25 -8.77
CA ALA A 61 -0.91 -8.45 -8.54
C ALA A 61 -0.61 -9.64 -7.62
N ALA A 62 -1.49 -9.97 -6.66
CA ALA A 62 -1.32 -11.16 -5.83
C ALA A 62 -1.65 -12.47 -6.56
N ALA A 63 -2.61 -12.44 -7.49
CA ALA A 63 -2.93 -13.62 -8.28
C ALA A 63 -1.78 -14.04 -9.21
N GLU A 64 -0.94 -13.09 -9.62
CA GLU A 64 0.27 -13.36 -10.41
C GLU A 64 1.43 -13.93 -9.57
N ASP A 65 1.55 -13.50 -8.31
CA ASP A 65 2.57 -14.00 -7.37
C ASP A 65 2.25 -15.45 -6.92
N GLU A 66 0.98 -15.76 -6.64
CA GLU A 66 0.53 -17.12 -6.28
C GLU A 66 0.57 -18.12 -7.45
N ALA A 67 0.53 -17.64 -8.69
CA ALA A 67 0.53 -18.48 -9.89
C ALA A 67 1.93 -18.99 -10.30
N THR A 68 2.98 -18.62 -9.57
CA THR A 68 4.35 -19.11 -9.82
C THR A 68 4.76 -20.10 -8.72
N PRO A 69 4.38 -21.39 -8.79
CA PRO A 69 5.01 -22.39 -7.95
C PRO A 69 6.48 -22.50 -8.38
N GLU A 70 7.40 -22.29 -7.44
CA GLU A 70 8.83 -22.53 -7.60
C GLU A 70 9.07 -23.88 -8.31
N THR A 71 9.91 -23.86 -9.36
CA THR A 71 10.38 -25.06 -10.06
C THR A 71 11.79 -25.40 -9.62
#